data_AF-A0A6C0QQ31-F1
#
_entry.id   AF-A0A6C0QQ31-F1
#
_cell.length_a   1.000
_cell.length_b   1.000
_cell.length_c   1.000
_cell.angle_alpha   90.00
_cell.angle_beta   90.00
_cell.angle_gamma   90.00
#
_symmetry.space_group_name_H-M   'P 1'
#
loop_
_entity.id
_entity.type
_entity.pdbx_description
1 polymer ?
#
loop_
_entity_poly.entity_id
_entity_poly.type
_entity_poly.pdbx_seq_one_letter_code
_entity_poly.pdbx_strand_id
1 'polypeptide(L)'
;MDKFRLWAKANKYTVELLLGNTGVLDEYTNFLTDYPNEILSGLLTIIKAANTFGYSIDHILERLPEPSLTNKVDPVKIEKFLRFHYQKAIYAFSQHRFEEGLETILYCLSLSISTKNHPKTVLCTAWFQKYIKHVSNSQKETFSYIMEEVLKG
;
A
#
# COMPACT_ATOMS: atom_id res chain seq x y z
N MET A 1 6.84 26.61 16.07
CA MET A 1 6.43 25.57 17.07
C MET A 1 5.42 24.58 16.49
N ASP A 2 5.08 24.68 15.20
CA ASP A 2 3.88 24.07 14.62
C ASP A 2 4.10 22.63 14.14
N LYS A 3 5.33 22.28 13.75
CA LYS A 3 5.68 20.92 13.29
C LYS A 3 5.54 19.86 14.39
N PHE A 4 5.88 20.20 15.64
CA PHE A 4 5.71 19.29 16.78
C PHE A 4 4.24 19.01 17.08
N ARG A 5 3.38 20.04 17.00
CA ARG A 5 1.93 19.88 17.16
C ARG A 5 1.32 19.06 16.02
N LEU A 6 1.78 19.28 14.79
CA LEU A 6 1.39 18.50 13.62
C LEU A 6 1.70 17.01 13.81
N TRP A 7 2.94 16.70 14.18
CA TRP A 7 3.37 15.33 14.42
C TRP A 7 2.65 14.68 15.59
N ALA A 8 2.44 15.42 16.70
CA ALA A 8 1.65 14.92 17.82
C ALA A 8 0.22 14.56 17.39
N LYS A 9 -0.40 15.37 16.53
CA LYS A 9 -1.74 15.11 15.99
C LYS A 9 -1.78 13.88 15.07
N ALA A 10 -0.84 13.76 14.12
CA ALA A 10 -0.72 12.59 13.25
C ALA A 10 -0.46 11.29 14.04
N ASN A 11 0.42 11.36 15.06
CA ASN A 11 0.72 10.24 15.94
C ASN A 11 -0.50 9.81 16.76
N LYS A 12 -1.30 10.77 17.26
CA LYS A 12 -2.55 10.46 17.96
C LYS A 12 -3.48 9.63 17.07
N TYR A 13 -3.75 10.05 15.83
CA TYR A 13 -4.59 9.26 14.91
C TYR A 13 -4.03 7.88 14.64
N THR A 14 -2.70 7.78 14.48
CA THR A 14 -2.05 6.49 14.27
C THR A 14 -2.29 5.54 15.44
N VAL A 15 -2.10 6.00 16.68
CA VAL A 15 -2.33 5.19 17.87
C VAL A 15 -3.79 4.77 17.99
N GLU A 16 -4.73 5.70 17.81
CA GLU A 16 -6.18 5.40 17.87
C GLU A 16 -6.60 4.34 16.85
N LEU A 17 -6.12 4.44 15.60
CA LEU A 17 -6.39 3.43 14.57
C LEU A 17 -5.75 2.07 14.88
N LEU A 18 -4.55 2.05 15.45
CA LEU A 18 -3.90 0.80 15.87
C LEU A 18 -4.64 0.14 17.05
N LEU A 19 -5.39 0.91 17.83
CA LEU A 19 -6.28 0.41 18.88
C LEU A 19 -7.68 0.02 18.34
N GLY A 20 -7.92 0.16 17.03
CA GLY A 20 -9.19 -0.18 16.40
C GLY A 20 -10.27 0.90 16.52
N ASN A 21 -9.94 2.11 16.99
CA ASN A 21 -10.89 3.21 17.06
C ASN A 21 -11.08 3.83 15.67
N THR A 22 -12.11 3.40 14.95
CA THR A 22 -12.44 3.92 13.61
C THR A 22 -13.08 5.31 13.64
N GLY A 23 -13.52 5.80 14.80
CA GLY A 23 -14.15 7.12 14.94
C GLY A 23 -13.24 8.30 14.58
N VAL A 24 -11.93 8.06 14.48
CA VAL A 24 -10.95 9.08 14.07
C VAL A 24 -10.71 9.15 12.56
N LEU A 25 -11.28 8.24 11.76
CA LEU A 25 -10.98 8.13 10.33
C LEU A 25 -11.32 9.41 9.55
N ASP A 26 -12.49 10.02 9.82
CA ASP A 26 -12.90 11.25 9.14
C ASP A 26 -11.97 12.42 9.49
N GLU A 27 -11.67 12.57 10.78
CA GLU A 27 -10.77 13.63 11.26
C GLU A 27 -9.36 13.45 10.70
N TYR A 28 -8.88 12.20 10.63
CA TYR A 28 -7.57 11.90 10.06
C TYR A 28 -7.55 12.11 8.53
N THR A 29 -8.60 11.73 7.82
CA THR A 29 -8.72 11.95 6.37
C THR A 29 -8.74 13.44 6.03
N ASN A 30 -9.49 14.23 6.80
CA ASN A 30 -9.48 15.70 6.69
C ASN A 30 -8.07 16.24 6.92
N PHE A 31 -7.40 15.81 7.99
CA PHE A 31 -6.01 16.17 8.25
C PHE A 31 -5.08 15.84 7.06
N LEU A 32 -5.20 14.66 6.46
CA LEU A 32 -4.35 14.27 5.32
C LEU A 32 -4.62 15.11 4.07
N THR A 33 -5.84 15.65 3.92
CA THR A 33 -6.17 16.58 2.83
C THR A 33 -5.40 17.89 2.98
N ASP A 34 -5.22 18.38 4.21
CA ASP A 34 -4.50 19.63 4.50
C ASP A 34 -2.97 19.47 4.45
N TYR A 35 -2.46 18.24 4.55
CA TYR A 35 -1.02 17.95 4.60
C TYR A 35 -0.59 16.88 3.58
N PRO A 36 -0.43 17.24 2.29
CA PRO A 36 -0.12 16.29 1.22
C PRO A 36 1.14 15.44 1.43
N ASN A 37 2.15 15.98 2.13
CA ASN A 37 3.38 15.26 2.43
C ASN A 37 3.18 14.07 3.40
N GLU A 38 2.08 14.06 4.16
CA GLU A 38 1.75 13.00 5.11
C GLU A 38 0.86 11.91 4.51
N ILE A 39 0.29 12.12 3.32
CA ILE A 39 -0.68 11.21 2.68
C ILE A 39 -0.15 9.77 2.61
N LEU A 40 1.08 9.56 2.14
CA LEU A 40 1.65 8.21 2.02
C LEU A 40 1.74 7.51 3.39
N SER A 41 2.20 8.22 4.43
CA SER A 41 2.32 7.64 5.77
C SER A 41 0.95 7.40 6.40
N GLY A 42 0.00 8.32 6.18
CA GLY A 42 -1.36 8.22 6.71
C GLY A 42 -2.17 7.11 6.05
N LEU A 43 -2.19 7.05 4.72
CA LEU A 43 -2.85 5.98 3.98
C LEU A 43 -2.27 4.61 4.32
N LEU A 44 -0.94 4.49 4.46
CA LEU A 44 -0.31 3.24 4.92
C LEU A 44 -0.83 2.80 6.29
N THR A 45 -1.09 3.73 7.20
CA THR A 45 -1.61 3.44 8.54
C THR A 45 -3.08 3.03 8.47
N ILE A 46 -3.89 3.81 7.76
CA ILE A 46 -5.33 3.58 7.57
C ILE A 46 -5.57 2.19 6.95
N ILE A 47 -4.85 1.85 5.87
CA ILE A 47 -5.06 0.58 5.17
C ILE A 47 -4.58 -0.64 5.95
N LYS A 48 -3.53 -0.50 6.77
CA LYS A 48 -3.11 -1.57 7.69
C LYS A 48 -4.17 -1.83 8.75
N ALA A 49 -4.72 -0.77 9.34
CA ALA A 49 -5.79 -0.89 10.33
C ALA A 49 -7.04 -1.49 9.68
N ALA A 50 -7.42 -1.06 8.47
CA ALA A 50 -8.52 -1.66 7.70
C ALA A 50 -8.32 -3.17 7.46
N ASN A 51 -7.13 -3.58 7.03
CA ASN A 51 -6.78 -5.00 6.87
C ASN A 51 -6.79 -5.78 8.19
N THR A 52 -6.50 -5.12 9.31
CA THR A 52 -6.42 -5.76 10.63
C THR A 52 -7.79 -5.95 11.26
N PHE A 53 -8.66 -4.95 11.13
CA PHE A 53 -9.98 -4.91 11.80
C PHE A 53 -11.15 -5.19 10.85
N GLY A 54 -10.90 -5.33 9.54
CA GLY A 54 -11.89 -5.78 8.55
C GLY A 54 -12.93 -4.73 8.15
N TYR A 55 -12.64 -3.43 8.28
CA TYR A 55 -13.54 -2.36 7.85
C TYR A 55 -13.16 -1.78 6.49
N SER A 56 -14.15 -1.22 5.78
CA SER A 56 -13.94 -0.59 4.48
C SER A 56 -13.37 0.83 4.61
N ILE A 57 -12.44 1.17 3.73
CA ILE A 57 -11.84 2.50 3.56
C ILE A 57 -11.99 3.03 2.14
N ASP A 58 -12.90 2.48 1.34
CA ASP A 58 -13.04 2.84 -0.08
C ASP A 58 -13.31 4.35 -0.24
N HIS A 59 -14.18 4.91 0.59
CA HIS A 59 -14.45 6.36 0.66
C HIS A 59 -13.20 7.22 0.92
N ILE A 60 -12.19 6.69 1.63
CA ILE A 60 -10.92 7.39 1.89
C ILE A 60 -10.00 7.30 0.68
N LEU A 61 -9.93 6.12 0.05
CA LEU A 61 -9.11 5.89 -1.13
C LEU A 61 -9.63 6.66 -2.36
N GLU A 62 -10.94 6.89 -2.45
CA GLU A 62 -11.56 7.74 -3.48
C GLU A 62 -11.27 9.23 -3.26
N ARG A 63 -11.17 9.66 -2.00
CA ARG A 63 -11.00 11.07 -1.63
C ARG A 63 -9.55 11.53 -1.66
N LEU A 64 -8.62 10.68 -1.24
CA LEU A 64 -7.20 11.04 -1.16
C LEU A 64 -6.47 10.63 -2.45
N PRO A 65 -5.57 11.46 -2.97
CA PRO A 65 -4.79 11.11 -4.15
C PRO A 65 -3.92 9.89 -3.87
N GLU A 66 -3.82 8.99 -4.85
CA GLU A 66 -2.90 7.86 -4.77
C GLU A 66 -1.46 8.38 -4.64
N PRO A 67 -0.69 7.91 -3.64
CA PRO A 67 0.70 8.27 -3.51
C PRO A 67 1.47 8.00 -4.81
N SER A 68 2.48 8.83 -5.11
CA SER A 68 3.38 8.62 -6.24
C SER A 68 4.84 8.78 -5.81
N LEU A 69 5.72 8.04 -6.49
CA LEU A 69 7.16 8.22 -6.37
C LEU A 69 7.57 9.46 -7.19
N THR A 70 7.93 10.54 -6.48
CA THR A 70 8.51 11.74 -7.08
C THR A 70 9.97 11.51 -7.49
N ASN A 71 10.46 12.24 -8.50
CA ASN A 71 11.82 12.11 -9.07
C ASN A 71 12.98 12.18 -8.05
N LYS A 72 12.79 12.79 -6.87
CA LYS A 72 13.72 12.67 -5.74
C LYS A 72 13.39 11.40 -4.95
N VAL A 73 14.06 10.32 -5.33
CA VAL A 73 13.85 8.98 -4.81
C VAL A 73 14.71 8.77 -3.56
N ASP A 74 14.09 8.93 -2.39
CA ASP A 74 14.67 8.55 -1.09
C ASP A 74 14.36 7.07 -0.83
N PRO A 75 15.37 6.21 -0.52
CA PRO A 75 15.16 4.81 -0.16
C PRO A 75 14.07 4.58 0.89
N VAL A 76 13.96 5.47 1.89
CA VAL A 76 12.92 5.38 2.94
C VAL A 76 11.54 5.60 2.34
N LYS A 77 11.42 6.53 1.38
CA LYS A 77 10.15 6.80 0.69
C LYS A 77 9.77 5.63 -0.21
N ILE A 78 10.73 5.02 -0.92
CA ILE A 78 10.47 3.81 -1.72
C ILE A 78 9.96 2.67 -0.84
N GLU A 79 10.60 2.43 0.32
CA GLU A 79 10.17 1.35 1.21
C GLU A 79 8.74 1.57 1.72
N LYS A 80 8.41 2.80 2.16
CA LYS A 80 7.03 3.14 2.56
C LYS A 80 6.04 2.95 1.43
N PHE A 81 6.41 3.36 0.23
CA PHE A 81 5.59 3.24 -0.97
C PHE A 81 5.31 1.78 -1.33
N LEU A 82 6.36 0.93 -1.34
CA LEU A 82 6.23 -0.51 -1.54
C LEU A 82 5.33 -1.14 -0.46
N ARG A 83 5.48 -0.73 0.80
CA ARG A 83 4.63 -1.21 1.91
C ARG A 83 3.18 -0.78 1.75
N PHE A 84 2.93 0.43 1.24
CA PHE A 84 1.58 0.94 0.97
C PHE A 84 0.88 0.11 -0.10
N HIS A 85 1.47 -0.03 -1.28
CA HIS A 85 0.87 -0.83 -2.35
C HIS A 85 0.70 -2.30 -1.95
N TYR A 86 1.65 -2.87 -1.20
CA TYR A 86 1.50 -4.24 -0.69
C TYR A 86 0.27 -4.39 0.21
N GLN A 87 0.01 -3.42 1.09
CA GLN A 87 -1.19 -3.44 1.93
C GLN A 87 -2.46 -3.13 1.14
N LYS A 88 -2.37 -2.28 0.10
CA LYS A 88 -3.47 -2.01 -0.85
C LYS A 88 -3.91 -3.28 -1.58
N ALA A 89 -2.95 -4.09 -2.04
CA ALA A 89 -3.25 -5.38 -2.64
C ALA A 89 -3.97 -6.33 -1.67
N ILE A 90 -3.50 -6.44 -0.42
CA ILE A 90 -4.14 -7.28 0.60
C ILE A 90 -5.57 -6.81 0.87
N TYR A 91 -5.77 -5.49 0.92
CA TYR A 91 -7.09 -4.90 1.09
C TYR A 91 -8.00 -5.21 -0.10
N ALA A 92 -7.53 -5.05 -1.33
CA ALA A 92 -8.29 -5.43 -2.53
C ALA A 92 -8.69 -6.92 -2.49
N PHE A 93 -7.78 -7.81 -2.08
CA PHE A 93 -8.09 -9.23 -1.91
C PHE A 93 -9.14 -9.50 -0.82
N SER A 94 -9.09 -8.77 0.31
CA SER A 94 -10.09 -8.92 1.38
C SER A 94 -11.48 -8.44 0.95
N GLN A 95 -11.54 -7.51 -0.01
CA GLN A 95 -12.77 -7.05 -0.66
C GLN A 95 -13.16 -7.86 -1.90
N HIS A 96 -12.52 -9.02 -2.15
CA HIS A 96 -12.73 -9.87 -3.34
C HIS A 96 -12.46 -9.17 -4.69
N ARG A 97 -11.72 -8.06 -4.70
CA ARG A 97 -11.25 -7.36 -5.90
C ARG A 97 -9.95 -7.99 -6.41
N PHE A 98 -10.05 -9.22 -6.92
CA PHE A 98 -8.87 -10.03 -7.28
C PHE A 98 -8.04 -9.43 -8.41
N GLU A 99 -8.68 -8.86 -9.42
CA GLU A 99 -8.00 -8.23 -10.55
C GLU A 99 -7.12 -7.06 -10.08
N GLU A 100 -7.70 -6.09 -9.38
CA GLU A 100 -6.99 -4.95 -8.77
C GLU A 100 -5.87 -5.42 -7.82
N GLY A 101 -6.16 -6.41 -6.98
CA GLY A 101 -5.17 -6.95 -6.05
C GLY A 101 -3.99 -7.60 -6.76
N LEU A 102 -4.22 -8.35 -7.83
CA LEU A 102 -3.18 -8.99 -8.63
C LEU A 102 -2.33 -7.98 -9.41
N GLU A 103 -2.95 -6.97 -10.02
CA GLU A 103 -2.22 -5.86 -10.65
C GLU A 103 -1.30 -5.16 -9.64
N THR A 104 -1.84 -4.86 -8.45
CA THR A 104 -1.08 -4.20 -7.40
C THR A 104 0.06 -5.09 -6.86
N ILE A 105 -0.15 -6.41 -6.73
CA ILE A 105 0.91 -7.36 -6.34
C ILE A 105 2.01 -7.44 -7.39
N LEU A 106 1.67 -7.49 -8.69
CA LEU A 106 2.65 -7.54 -9.77
C LEU A 106 3.49 -6.26 -9.80
N TYR A 107 2.85 -5.11 -9.59
CA TYR A 107 3.56 -3.85 -9.43
C TYR A 107 4.53 -3.87 -8.23
N CYS A 108 4.07 -4.35 -7.07
CA CYS A 108 4.92 -4.51 -5.88
C CYS A 108 6.08 -5.48 -6.11
N LEU A 109 5.84 -6.56 -6.86
CA LEU A 109 6.85 -7.55 -7.20
C LEU A 109 7.97 -6.91 -8.01
N SER A 110 7.64 -6.23 -9.12
CA SER A 110 8.59 -5.49 -9.95
C SER A 110 9.42 -4.49 -9.13
N LEU A 111 8.76 -3.71 -8.27
CA LEU A 111 9.44 -2.73 -7.42
C LEU A 111 10.32 -3.39 -6.35
N SER A 112 9.89 -4.52 -5.78
CA SER A 112 10.68 -5.24 -4.78
C SER A 112 11.96 -5.84 -5.37
N ILE A 113 11.91 -6.32 -6.61
CA ILE A 113 13.06 -6.85 -7.34
C ILE A 113 14.06 -5.72 -7.61
N SER A 114 13.61 -4.61 -8.19
CA SER A 114 14.47 -3.47 -8.52
C SER A 114 15.14 -2.83 -7.29
N THR A 115 14.49 -2.93 -6.13
CA THR A 115 15.00 -2.43 -4.85
C THR A 115 15.73 -3.49 -4.01
N LYS A 116 15.92 -4.71 -4.54
CA LYS A 116 16.56 -5.85 -3.85
C LYS A 116 15.89 -6.20 -2.50
N ASN A 117 14.57 -5.99 -2.41
CA ASN A 117 13.78 -6.32 -1.22
C ASN A 117 13.29 -7.77 -1.30
N HIS A 118 14.21 -8.72 -1.08
CA HIS A 118 13.92 -10.16 -1.18
C HIS A 118 12.73 -10.65 -0.35
N PRO A 119 12.53 -10.21 0.92
CA PRO A 119 11.36 -10.61 1.69
C PRO A 119 10.04 -10.20 1.01
N LYS A 120 9.99 -8.99 0.43
CA LYS A 120 8.79 -8.54 -0.30
C LYS A 120 8.61 -9.26 -1.62
N THR A 121 9.69 -9.59 -2.33
CA THR A 121 9.62 -10.40 -3.55
C THR A 121 8.95 -11.74 -3.28
N VAL A 122 9.42 -12.48 -2.26
CA VAL A 122 8.83 -13.78 -1.88
C VAL A 122 7.35 -13.64 -1.52
N LEU A 123 6.99 -12.63 -0.72
CA LEU A 123 5.60 -12.40 -0.33
C LEU A 123 4.70 -12.05 -1.52
N CYS A 124 5.16 -11.24 -2.47
CA CYS A 124 4.38 -10.88 -3.65
C CYS A 124 4.14 -12.12 -4.53
N THR A 125 5.17 -12.93 -4.77
CA THR A 125 5.04 -14.20 -5.50
C THR A 125 4.07 -15.16 -4.80
N ALA A 126 4.13 -15.27 -3.48
CA ALA A 126 3.21 -16.11 -2.71
C ALA A 126 1.74 -15.65 -2.83
N TRP A 127 1.48 -14.34 -2.78
CA TRP A 127 0.14 -13.79 -2.99
C TRP A 127 -0.38 -14.02 -4.40
N PHE A 128 0.47 -13.81 -5.43
CA PHE A 128 0.13 -14.11 -6.81
C PHE A 128 -0.26 -15.59 -6.98
N GLN A 129 0.56 -16.49 -6.44
CA GLN A 129 0.31 -17.93 -6.50
C GLN A 129 -0.97 -18.33 -5.74
N LYS A 130 -1.24 -17.72 -4.57
CA LYS A 130 -2.44 -17.98 -3.79
C LYS A 130 -3.72 -17.70 -4.59
N TYR A 131 -3.70 -16.66 -5.43
CA TYR A 131 -4.84 -16.26 -6.26
C TYR A 131 -4.70 -16.65 -7.73
N ILE A 132 -3.85 -17.64 -8.06
CA ILE A 132 -3.56 -18.07 -9.44
C ILE A 132 -4.82 -18.37 -10.28
N LYS A 133 -5.90 -18.86 -9.63
CA LYS A 133 -7.18 -19.18 -10.27
C LYS A 133 -7.93 -17.95 -10.80
N HIS A 134 -7.61 -16.76 -10.29
CA HIS A 134 -8.23 -15.49 -10.68
C HIS A 134 -7.34 -14.67 -11.64
N VAL A 135 -6.16 -15.18 -12.00
CA VAL A 135 -5.19 -14.43 -12.80
C VAL A 135 -5.61 -14.40 -14.27
N SER A 136 -5.71 -13.20 -14.83
CA SER A 136 -5.97 -12.96 -16.25
C SER A 136 -4.77 -13.33 -17.12
N ASN A 137 -4.97 -13.51 -18.43
CA ASN A 137 -3.85 -13.81 -19.32
C ASN A 137 -2.81 -12.68 -19.35
N SER A 138 -3.25 -11.41 -19.36
CA SER A 138 -2.35 -10.26 -19.30
C SER A 138 -1.51 -10.22 -18.02
N GLN A 139 -2.11 -10.58 -16.87
CA GLN A 139 -1.38 -10.67 -15.60
C GLN A 139 -0.38 -11.84 -15.59
N LYS A 140 -0.70 -12.98 -16.23
CA LYS A 140 0.26 -14.09 -16.41
C LYS A 140 1.44 -13.66 -17.26
N GLU A 141 1.19 -12.99 -18.39
CA GLU A 141 2.25 -12.47 -19.26
C GLU A 141 3.15 -11.48 -18.52
N THR A 142 2.54 -10.57 -17.75
CA THR A 142 3.27 -9.61 -16.92
C THR A 142 4.15 -10.33 -15.89
N PHE A 143 3.62 -11.34 -15.20
CA PHE A 143 4.40 -12.14 -14.26
C PHE A 143 5.57 -12.85 -14.93
N SER A 144 5.33 -13.51 -16.08
CA SER A 144 6.38 -14.19 -16.84
C SER A 144 7.49 -13.24 -17.26
N TYR A 145 7.13 -12.07 -17.78
CA TYR A 145 8.09 -11.02 -18.14
C TYR A 145 8.95 -10.59 -16.94
N ILE A 146 8.33 -10.34 -15.77
CA ILE A 146 9.06 -9.97 -14.55
C ILE A 146 10.05 -11.09 -14.16
N MET A 147 9.64 -12.35 -14.22
CA MET A 147 10.50 -13.49 -13.86
C MET A 147 11.65 -13.69 -14.85
N GLU A 148 11.41 -13.50 -16.15
CA GLU A 148 12.46 -13.56 -17.17
C GLU A 148 13.55 -12.52 -16.92
N GLU A 149 13.18 -11.29 -16.52
CA GLU A 149 14.15 -10.26 -16.17
C GLU A 149 15.00 -10.64 -14.94
N VAL A 150 14.42 -11.34 -13.96
CA VAL A 150 15.18 -11.87 -12.81
C VAL A 150 16.21 -12.92 -13.25
N LEU A 151 15.88 -13.77 -14.20
CA LEU A 151 16.78 -14.84 -14.68
C LEU A 151 17.92 -14.32 -15.56
N LYS A 152 17.77 -13.14 -16.17
CA LYS A 152 18.80 -12.51 -17.02
C LYS A 152 19.85 -11.74 -16.22
N GLY A 153 19.55 -11.35 -14.98
CA GLY A 153 20.44 -10.60 -14.08
C GLY A 153 21.34 -11.48 -13.25
#